data_AF-A0A645GBS7-F1
#
_entry.id   AF-A0A645GBS7-F1
#
_cell.length_a   1.000
_cell.length_b   1.000
_cell.length_c   1.000
_cell.angle_alpha   90.00
_cell.angle_beta   90.00
_cell.angle_gamma   90.00
#
_symmetry.space_group_name_H-M   'P 1'
#
loop_
_entity.id
_entity.type
_entity.pdbx_description
1 polymer ?
#
loop_
_entity_poly.entity_id
_entity_poly.type
_entity_poly.pdbx_seq_one_letter_code
_entity_poly.pdbx_strand_id
1 'polypeptide(L)' 'MVGGTLYLVGRDAQTGELLGDATSCSMCRRQVINAGLERVVIRRTKTEFDVVPVEDWVAEDDFPDFGPMEEPSSQP' A
#
# COMPACT_ATOMS: atom_id res chain seq x y z
N MET A 1 -13.51 -3.38 0.95
CA MET A 1 -14.04 -2.36 1.88
C MET A 1 -13.65 -1.03 1.28
N VAL A 2 -14.57 -0.34 0.60
CA VAL A 2 -14.25 0.96 0.01
C VAL A 2 -14.37 2.04 1.09
N GLY A 3 -13.40 2.93 1.18
CA GLY A 3 -13.30 3.97 2.21
C GLY A 3 -12.93 3.45 3.61
N GLY A 4 -12.46 2.20 3.72
CA GLY A 4 -12.12 1.59 5.00
C GLY A 4 -10.76 2.04 5.56
N THR A 5 -10.55 1.82 6.86
CA THR A 5 -9.24 1.98 7.52
C THR A 5 -8.67 0.61 7.91
N LEU A 6 -7.42 0.33 7.53
CA LEU A 6 -6.71 -0.89 7.92
C LEU A 6 -5.79 -0.61 9.12
N TYR A 7 -5.89 -1.42 10.17
CA TYR A 7 -4.97 -1.39 11.31
C TYR A 7 -3.96 -2.53 11.19
N LEU A 8 -2.68 -2.20 11.11
CA LEU A 8 -1.59 -3.12 10.85
C LEU A 8 -0.57 -3.11 12.00
N VAL A 9 -0.10 -4.29 12.37
CA VAL A 9 0.98 -4.47 13.35
C VAL A 9 1.87 -5.63 12.89
N GLY A 10 3.18 -5.42 12.88
CA GLY A 10 4.14 -6.50 12.71
C GLY A 10 4.54 -7.07 14.07
N ARG A 11 4.70 -8.39 14.13
CA ARG A 11 5.31 -9.07 15.27
C ARG A 11 6.38 -10.03 14.80
N ASP A 12 7.47 -10.10 15.54
CA ASP A 12 8.49 -11.13 15.33
C ASP A 12 7.87 -12.51 15.51
N ALA A 13 8.13 -13.43 14.57
CA ALA A 13 7.48 -14.74 14.56
C ALA A 13 8.00 -15.68 15.66
N GLN A 14 9.21 -15.45 16.17
CA GLN A 14 9.85 -16.27 17.19
C GLN A 14 9.58 -15.74 18.59
N THR A 15 9.71 -14.43 18.79
CA THR A 15 9.60 -13.78 20.11
C THR A 15 8.22 -13.18 20.36
N GLY A 16 7.45 -12.87 19.32
CA GLY A 16 6.16 -12.19 19.41
C GLY A 16 6.26 -10.70 19.75
N GLU A 17 7.47 -10.15 19.81
CA GLU A 17 7.72 -8.73 20.06
C GLU A 17 7.24 -7.85 18.91
N LEU A 18 6.94 -6.59 19.18
CA LEU A 18 6.48 -5.65 18.15
C LEU A 18 7.63 -5.28 17.20
N LEU A 19 7.37 -5.36 15.90
CA LEU A 19 8.26 -4.84 14.87
C LEU A 19 7.98 -3.35 14.66
N GLY A 20 8.89 -2.51 15.14
CA GLY A 20 8.76 -1.05 15.02
C GLY A 20 8.89 -0.54 13.59
N ASP A 21 9.48 -1.30 12.68
CA ASP A 21 9.73 -0.93 11.29
C ASP A 21 8.83 -1.64 10.28
N ALA A 22 7.79 -2.35 10.76
CA ALA A 22 6.85 -3.04 9.88
C ALA A 22 6.24 -2.07 8.86
N THR A 23 6.37 -2.38 7.58
CA THR A 23 5.75 -1.61 6.49
C THR A 23 5.25 -2.55 5.40
N SER A 24 4.27 -2.09 4.63
CA SER A 24 3.75 -2.85 3.50
C SER A 24 4.73 -2.80 2.33
N CYS A 25 5.10 -3.96 1.78
CA CYS A 25 5.84 -4.03 0.52
C CYS A 25 4.94 -3.63 -0.66
N SER A 26 5.52 -3.39 -1.83
CA SER A 26 4.80 -2.99 -3.05
C SER A 26 3.62 -3.91 -3.40
N MET A 27 3.79 -5.23 -3.26
CA MET A 27 2.72 -6.20 -3.48
C MET A 27 1.52 -5.99 -2.54
N CYS A 28 1.77 -5.82 -1.24
CA CYS A 28 0.71 -5.60 -0.26
C CYS A 28 0.05 -4.23 -0.45
N ARG A 29 0.82 -3.19 -0.79
CA ARG A 29 0.29 -1.85 -1.09
C ARG A 29 -0.71 -1.90 -2.25
N ARG A 30 -0.41 -2.64 -3.33
CA ARG A 30 -1.35 -2.86 -4.44
C ARG A 30 -2.65 -3.51 -4.01
N GLN A 31 -2.61 -4.48 -3.09
CA GLN A 31 -3.84 -5.09 -2.57
C GLN A 31 -4.65 -4.08 -1.74
N VAL A 32 -4.00 -3.24 -0.93
CA VAL A 32 -4.65 -2.16 -0.17
C VAL A 32 -5.32 -1.15 -1.11
N ILE A 33 -4.60 -0.71 -2.15
CA ILE A 33 -5.11 0.20 -3.19
C ILE A 33 -6.35 -0.40 -3.87
N ASN A 34 -6.22 -1.63 -4.39
CA ASN A 34 -7.31 -2.30 -5.10
C ASN A 34 -8.53 -2.60 -4.22
N ALA A 35 -8.33 -2.75 -2.90
CA ALA A 35 -9.42 -2.92 -1.95
C ALA A 35 -10.24 -1.63 -1.73
N GLY A 36 -9.71 -0.48 -2.19
CA GLY A 36 -10.34 0.84 -2.07
C GLY A 36 -10.24 1.44 -0.67
N LEU A 37 -9.19 1.11 0.10
CA LEU A 37 -9.00 1.65 1.45
C LEU A 37 -8.60 3.12 1.42
N GLU A 38 -8.95 3.85 2.48
CA GLU A 38 -8.64 5.28 2.60
C GLU A 38 -7.27 5.51 3.26
N ARG A 39 -6.96 4.74 4.31
CA ARG A 39 -5.70 4.87 5.07
C ARG A 39 -5.30 3.57 5.77
N VAL A 40 -4.01 3.46 6.07
CA VAL A 40 -3.43 2.37 6.85
C VAL A 40 -2.80 2.94 8.13
N VAL A 41 -3.17 2.40 9.28
CA VAL A 41 -2.62 2.75 10.59
C VAL A 41 -1.66 1.66 11.03
N ILE A 42 -0.37 1.99 11.12
CA ILE A 42 0.71 1.04 11.42
C ILE A 42 1.19 1.28 12.85
N ARG A 43 1.12 0.26 13.70
CA ARG A 43 1.63 0.34 15.07
C ARG A 43 3.15 0.21 15.11
N ARG A 44 3.83 1.19 15.72
CA ARG A 44 5.29 1.23 15.91
C ARG A 44 5.71 0.73 17.28
N THR A 45 5.03 1.21 18.32
CA THR A 45 5.30 0.84 19.70
C THR A 45 3.99 0.56 20.43
N LYS A 46 4.02 0.47 21.77
CA LYS A 46 2.78 0.27 22.54
C LYS A 46 1.81 1.44 22.37
N THR A 47 2.31 2.64 22.13
CA THR A 47 1.55 3.90 22.14
C THR A 47 1.69 4.73 20.87
N GLU A 48 2.63 4.40 19.98
CA GLU A 48 2.89 5.19 18.76
C GLU A 48 2.42 4.46 17.51
N PHE A 49 1.87 5.25 16.58
CA PHE A 49 1.27 4.78 15.35
C PHE A 49 1.56 5.75 14.21
N ASP A 50 1.86 5.21 13.03
CA ASP A 50 1.90 5.97 11.79
C ASP A 50 0.56 5.82 11.09
N VAL A 51 0.09 6.91 10.48
CA VAL A 51 -1.11 6.90 9.64
C VAL A 51 -0.67 7.27 8.24
N VAL A 52 -0.87 6.35 7.31
CA VAL A 52 -0.48 6.49 5.92
C VAL A 52 -1.75 6.59 5.07
N PRO A 53 -2.02 7.74 4.43
CA PRO A 53 -3.02 7.84 3.37
C PRO A 53 -2.72 6.85 2.24
N VAL A 54 -3.73 6.13 1.76
CA VAL A 54 -3.53 5.20 0.64
C VAL A 54 -3.23 5.94 -0.66
N GLU A 55 -3.69 7.19 -0.79
CA GLU A 55 -3.40 8.07 -1.92
C GLU A 55 -1.90 8.27 -2.13
N ASP A 56 -1.11 8.37 -1.06
CA ASP A 56 0.35 8.51 -1.15
C ASP A 56 0.98 7.31 -1.87
N TRP A 57 0.48 6.10 -1.60
CA TRP A 57 0.94 4.89 -2.29
C TRP A 57 0.48 4.80 -3.74
N VAL A 58 -0.65 5.41 -4.10
CA VAL A 58 -1.09 5.48 -5.50
C VAL A 58 -0.18 6.42 -6.29
N ALA A 59 0.21 7.55 -5.69
CA ALA A 59 1.13 8.50 -6.31
C ALA A 59 2.55 7.92 -6.48
N GLU A 60 2.97 7.04 -5.56
CA GLU A 60 4.28 6.37 -5.58
C GLU A 60 4.32 5.04 -6.34
N ASP A 61 3.18 4.42 -6.67
CA ASP A 61 3.20 3.12 -7.35
C ASP A 61 3.80 3.30 -8.75
N ASP A 62 4.93 2.63 -9.01
CA ASP A 62 5.56 2.52 -10.33
C ASP A 62 4.58 1.80 -11.27
N PHE A 63 3.65 2.56 -11.84
CA PHE A 63 2.92 2.13 -13.01
C PHE A 63 3.92 2.03 -14.15
N PRO A 64 3.89 0.95 -14.95
CA PRO A 64 4.52 1.00 -16.27
C PRO A 64 3.97 2.25 -16.96
N ASP A 65 4.84 3.16 -17.37
CA ASP A 65 4.47 4.26 -18.26
C ASP A 65 4.05 3.62 -19.57
N PHE A 66 2.76 3.27 -19.64
CA PHE A 66 2.10 3.03 -20.91
C PHE A 66 2.01 4.42 -21.53
N GLY A 67 3.07 4.81 -22.23
CA GLY A 67 3.08 5.97 -23.09
C GLY A 67 1.82 6.00 -23.96
N PRO A 68 1.50 7.15 -24.58
CA PRO A 68 0.23 7.34 -25.29
C PRO A 68 -0.06 6.11 -26.15
N MET A 69 -1.24 5.51 -25.95
CA MET A 69 -1.69 4.34 -26.69
C MET A 69 -1.61 4.70 -28.18
N GLU A 70 -0.52 4.29 -28.84
CA GLU A 70 -0.37 4.49 -30.28
C GLU A 70 -1.57 3.83 -30.93
N GLU A 71 -2.38 4.63 -31.61
CA GLU A 71 -3.47 4.14 -32.44
C GLU A 71 -2.88 3.02 -33.31
N PRO A 72 -3.42 1.79 -33.28
CA PRO A 72 -2.85 0.72 -34.07
C PRO A 72 -2.90 1.16 -35.52
N SER A 73 -1.72 1.43 -36.08
CA SER A 73 -1.59 1.88 -37.46
C SER A 73 -2.39 0.93 -38.32
N SER A 74 -3.43 1.45 -38.97
CA SER A 74 -4.19 0.73 -39.98
C SER A 74 -3.23 0.38 -41.10
N GLN A 75 -2.63 -0.80 -41.04
CA GLN A 75 -1.86 -1.34 -42.14
C GLN A 75 -2.85 -1.88 -43.19
N PRO A 76 -2.60 -1.61 -44.49
CA PRO A 76 -3.48 -2.00 -45.58
C PRO A 76 -3.51 -3.51 -45.82
#